data_AF-A0A954QS97-F1
#
_entry.id   AF-A0A954QS97-F1
#
_cell.length_a   1.000
_cell.length_b   1.000
_cell.length_c   1.000
_cell.angle_alpha   90.00
_cell.angle_beta   90.00
_cell.angle_gamma   90.00
#
_symmetry.space_group_name_H-M   'P 1'
#
loop_
_entity.id
_entity.type
_entity.pdbx_description
1 polymer ?
#
loop_
_entity_poly.entity_id
_entity_poly.type
_entity_poly.pdbx_seq_one_letter_code
_entity_poly.pdbx_strand_id
1 'polypeptide(L)'
;MKRRLFMQTVAAGMAGTVFAAPPAFKLRYALSSALYGELPLDVILPEVTRAGCDVIDIWCKVHGNQREQIEEMGDEAFRDLLREHGTKLGVSTRYPLGPFGLADELRWVKSCGGALIVTGSSGPKDPVGVE
;
A
#
# COMPACT_ATOMS: atom_id res chain seq x y z
N MET A 1 8.37 -59.05 -38.72
CA MET A 1 8.37 -57.57 -38.87
C MET A 1 7.84 -56.96 -37.58
N LYS A 2 8.65 -56.13 -36.91
CA LYS A 2 8.46 -55.72 -35.51
C LYS A 2 7.41 -54.60 -35.39
N ARG A 3 6.21 -54.93 -34.88
CA ARG A 3 5.12 -53.99 -34.53
C ARG A 3 5.51 -52.90 -33.50
N ARG A 4 6.69 -53.01 -32.88
CA ARG A 4 7.17 -52.10 -31.83
C ARG A 4 7.88 -50.83 -32.32
N LEU A 5 8.19 -50.70 -33.61
CA LEU A 5 8.97 -49.56 -34.13
C LEU A 5 8.11 -48.37 -34.60
N PHE A 6 6.78 -48.50 -34.64
CA PHE A 6 5.90 -47.48 -35.19
C PHE A 6 5.40 -46.44 -34.16
N MET A 7 5.66 -46.63 -32.86
CA MET A 7 5.21 -45.71 -31.80
C MET A 7 6.32 -44.82 -31.21
N GLN A 8 7.47 -44.68 -31.88
CA GLN A 8 8.61 -43.92 -31.33
C GLN A 8 8.82 -42.52 -31.92
N THR A 9 7.89 -41.97 -32.73
CA THR A 9 8.20 -40.74 -33.50
C THR A 9 7.23 -39.56 -33.38
N VAL A 10 6.35 -39.46 -32.37
CA VAL A 10 5.47 -38.28 -32.20
C VAL A 10 5.43 -37.74 -30.76
N ALA A 11 6.59 -37.47 -30.16
CA ALA A 11 6.65 -36.79 -28.86
C ALA A 11 7.62 -35.61 -28.85
N ALA A 12 7.66 -34.83 -29.93
CA ALA A 12 8.35 -33.55 -29.95
C ALA A 12 7.38 -32.46 -30.41
N GLY A 13 7.04 -31.53 -29.52
CA GLY A 13 6.41 -30.27 -29.92
C GLY A 13 5.05 -29.93 -29.31
N MET A 14 4.88 -30.08 -28.00
CA MET A 14 3.92 -29.23 -27.27
C MET A 14 4.55 -28.72 -25.98
N ALA A 15 5.53 -27.82 -26.13
CA ALA A 15 5.85 -26.87 -25.07
C ALA A 15 4.73 -25.81 -25.06
N GLY A 16 3.56 -26.17 -24.52
CA GLY A 16 2.53 -25.20 -24.20
C GLY A 16 3.06 -24.27 -23.13
N THR A 17 2.91 -22.96 -23.30
CA THR A 17 3.15 -21.98 -22.26
C THR A 17 2.21 -22.27 -21.08
N VAL A 18 2.77 -22.76 -19.98
CA VAL A 18 2.04 -22.87 -18.72
C VAL A 18 1.93 -21.47 -18.15
N PHE A 19 0.75 -20.87 -18.26
CA PHE A 19 0.46 -19.63 -17.55
C PHE A 19 0.23 -19.97 -16.07
N ALA A 20 0.99 -19.32 -15.19
CA ALA A 20 0.76 -19.43 -13.76
C ALA A 20 -0.66 -18.97 -13.42
N ALA A 21 -1.37 -19.76 -12.62
CA ALA A 21 -2.66 -19.34 -12.10
C ALA A 21 -2.48 -18.02 -11.33
N PRO A 22 -3.43 -17.06 -11.46
CA PRO A 22 -3.36 -15.83 -10.69
C PRO A 22 -3.32 -16.15 -9.20
N PRO A 23 -2.62 -15.35 -8.38
CA PRO A 23 -2.58 -15.57 -6.95
C PRO A 23 -3.99 -15.56 -6.38
N ALA A 24 -4.22 -16.40 -5.36
CA ALA A 24 -5.49 -16.41 -4.64
C ALA A 24 -5.78 -15.00 -4.09
N PHE A 25 -7.04 -14.59 -4.17
CA PHE A 25 -7.48 -13.33 -3.60
C PHE A 25 -7.16 -13.29 -2.11
N LYS A 26 -6.52 -12.21 -1.66
CA LYS A 26 -6.27 -11.94 -0.24
C LYS A 26 -6.52 -10.47 0.06
N LEU A 27 -7.09 -10.21 1.23
CA LEU A 27 -7.17 -8.85 1.76
C LEU A 27 -5.77 -8.39 2.19
N ARG A 28 -5.48 -7.11 1.96
CA ARG A 28 -4.26 -6.45 2.43
C ARG A 28 -4.69 -5.40 3.44
N TYR A 29 -4.24 -5.53 4.68
CA TYR A 29 -4.68 -4.66 5.77
C TYR A 29 -3.67 -3.52 5.98
N ALA A 30 -4.19 -2.34 6.30
CA ALA A 30 -3.40 -1.17 6.66
C ALA A 30 -3.70 -0.79 8.11
N LEU A 31 -2.66 -0.52 8.91
CA LEU A 31 -2.80 0.01 10.25
C LEU A 31 -2.83 1.54 10.20
N SER A 32 -3.91 2.16 10.66
CA SER A 32 -4.02 3.62 10.77
C SER A 32 -3.23 4.14 11.96
N SER A 33 -2.29 5.05 11.73
CA SER A 33 -1.51 5.68 12.80
C SER A 33 -2.37 6.52 13.74
N ALA A 34 -3.51 7.03 13.29
CA ALA A 34 -4.46 7.79 14.11
C ALA A 34 -5.04 6.98 15.29
N LEU A 35 -5.03 5.63 15.22
CA LEU A 35 -5.42 4.78 16.34
C LEU A 35 -4.53 4.96 17.58
N TYR A 36 -3.33 5.53 17.38
CA TYR A 36 -2.31 5.74 18.41
C TYR A 36 -2.16 7.22 18.78
N GLY A 37 -3.03 8.10 18.29
CA GLY A 37 -2.95 9.54 18.52
C GLY A 37 -1.61 10.12 18.07
N GLU A 38 -0.94 10.85 18.96
CA GLU A 38 0.34 11.52 18.68
C GLU A 38 1.57 10.72 19.15
N LEU A 39 1.43 9.40 19.40
CA LEU A 39 2.57 8.57 19.78
C LEU A 39 3.67 8.60 18.69
N PRO A 40 4.96 8.47 19.08
CA PRO A 40 6.07 8.42 18.14
C PRO A 40 5.92 7.28 17.13
N LEU A 41 6.31 7.50 15.88
CA LEU A 41 6.30 6.46 14.84
C LEU A 41 7.02 5.19 15.26
N ASP A 42 8.15 5.32 15.95
CA ASP A 42 8.94 4.18 16.44
C ASP A 42 8.17 3.27 17.41
N VAL A 43 7.19 3.82 18.13
CA VAL A 43 6.29 3.05 19.01
C VAL A 43 5.18 2.36 18.20
N ILE A 44 4.74 2.97 17.10
CA ILE A 44 3.61 2.48 16.29
C ILE A 44 4.06 1.42 15.28
N LEU A 45 5.25 1.54 14.69
CA LEU A 45 5.68 0.68 13.58
C LEU A 45 5.76 -0.82 13.94
N PRO A 46 6.24 -1.24 15.12
CA PRO A 46 6.17 -2.65 15.54
C PRO A 46 4.76 -3.24 15.53
N GLU A 47 3.74 -2.39 15.71
CA GLU A 47 2.34 -2.79 15.80
C GLU A 47 1.76 -3.21 14.46
N VAL A 48 2.31 -2.72 13.34
CA VAL A 48 1.80 -3.04 12.00
C VAL A 48 1.85 -4.55 11.77
N THR A 49 3.02 -5.15 11.99
CA THR A 49 3.20 -6.60 11.87
C THR A 49 2.44 -7.34 12.98
N ARG A 50 2.46 -6.83 14.21
CA ARG A 50 1.77 -7.46 15.37
C ARG A 50 0.26 -7.56 15.17
N ALA A 51 -0.34 -6.58 14.50
CA ALA A 51 -1.75 -6.55 14.14
C ALA A 51 -2.08 -7.35 12.87
N GLY A 52 -1.09 -7.95 12.21
CA GLY A 52 -1.28 -8.68 10.95
C GLY A 52 -1.56 -7.77 9.75
N CYS A 53 -1.16 -6.50 9.81
CA CYS A 53 -1.27 -5.56 8.70
C CYS A 53 -0.02 -5.62 7.80
N ASP A 54 -0.21 -5.31 6.52
CA ASP A 54 0.87 -5.30 5.53
C ASP A 54 1.60 -3.94 5.47
N VAL A 55 0.90 -2.86 5.83
CA VAL A 55 1.33 -1.48 5.62
C VAL A 55 0.82 -0.54 6.71
N ILE A 56 1.48 0.60 6.87
CA ILE A 56 0.98 1.72 7.70
C ILE A 56 0.25 2.76 6.83
N ASP A 57 -0.81 3.32 7.41
CA ASP A 57 -1.51 4.52 6.96
C ASP A 57 -1.11 5.70 7.85
N ILE A 58 -0.44 6.69 7.25
CA ILE A 58 0.10 7.86 7.95
C ILE A 58 -0.94 8.96 8.00
N TRP A 59 -1.22 9.43 9.21
CA TRP A 59 -2.12 10.54 9.47
C TRP A 59 -1.37 11.82 9.83
N CYS A 60 -1.94 12.95 9.42
CA CYS A 60 -1.58 14.27 9.91
C CYS A 60 -2.48 14.71 11.07
N LYS A 61 -2.20 15.88 11.64
CA LYS A 61 -3.10 16.53 12.60
C LYS A 61 -4.51 16.72 12.04
N VAL A 62 -5.55 16.63 12.86
CA VAL A 62 -5.57 16.50 14.34
C VAL A 62 -5.77 15.07 14.88
N HIS A 63 -5.90 14.07 14.00
CA HIS A 63 -6.20 12.69 14.41
C HIS A 63 -4.94 11.86 14.73
N GLY A 64 -3.79 12.31 14.21
CA GLY A 64 -2.46 11.90 14.64
C GLY A 64 -1.51 13.05 14.41
N ASN A 65 -0.21 12.80 14.34
CA ASN A 65 0.77 13.80 13.91
C ASN A 65 1.95 13.17 13.16
N GLN A 66 1.78 11.94 12.67
CA GLN A 66 2.89 11.17 12.12
C GLN A 66 3.39 11.77 10.80
N ARG A 67 2.54 12.45 10.02
CA ARG A 67 3.01 13.21 8.86
C ARG A 67 3.94 14.36 9.29
N GLU A 68 3.59 15.09 10.34
CA GLU A 68 4.41 16.18 10.89
C GLU A 68 5.71 15.64 11.51
N GLN A 69 5.66 14.50 12.21
CA GLN A 69 6.88 13.82 12.70
C GLN A 69 7.82 13.48 11.54
N ILE A 70 7.29 13.02 10.40
CA ILE A 70 8.10 12.72 9.21
C ILE A 70 8.70 13.99 8.60
N GLU A 71 7.95 15.09 8.56
CA GLU A 71 8.47 16.40 8.15
C GLU A 71 9.62 16.86 9.05
N GLU A 72 9.52 16.65 10.37
CA GLU A 72 10.54 17.04 11.34
C GLU A 72 11.80 16.16 11.26
N MET A 73 11.65 14.83 11.17
CA MET A 73 12.81 13.91 11.10
C MET A 73 13.42 13.82 9.70
N GLY A 74 12.66 14.16 8.66
CA GLY A 74 13.04 14.01 7.26
C GLY A 74 12.74 12.63 6.67
N ASP A 75 12.52 12.62 5.35
CA ASP A 75 12.06 11.42 4.63
C ASP A 75 13.08 10.26 4.67
N GLU A 76 14.37 10.54 4.74
CA GLU A 76 15.41 9.50 4.82
C GLU A 76 15.33 8.76 6.16
N ALA A 77 15.29 9.49 7.28
CA ALA A 77 15.12 8.91 8.60
C ALA A 77 13.81 8.09 8.71
N PHE A 78 12.72 8.58 8.12
CA PHE A 78 11.47 7.82 8.06
C PHE A 78 11.61 6.51 7.26
N ARG A 79 12.26 6.53 6.09
CA ARG A 79 12.50 5.31 5.30
C ARG A 79 13.41 4.33 6.04
N ASP A 80 14.35 4.83 6.82
CA ASP A 80 15.24 4.01 7.66
C ASP A 80 14.46 3.32 8.77
N LEU A 81 13.59 4.07 9.45
CA LEU A 81 12.71 3.57 10.50
C LEU A 81 11.73 2.49 9.97
N LEU A 82 11.16 2.70 8.77
CA LEU A 82 10.35 1.68 8.10
C LEU A 82 11.14 0.38 7.86
N ARG A 83 12.40 0.47 7.41
CA ARG A 83 13.24 -0.71 7.16
C ARG A 83 13.61 -1.43 8.45
N GLU A 84 13.96 -0.69 9.50
CA GLU A 84 14.29 -1.23 10.81
C GLU A 84 13.14 -2.10 11.36
N HIS A 85 11.91 -1.62 11.24
CA HIS A 85 10.71 -2.33 11.70
C HIS A 85 10.10 -3.28 10.67
N GLY A 86 10.75 -3.50 9.52
CA GLY A 86 10.24 -4.35 8.45
C GLY A 86 8.87 -3.94 7.90
N THR A 87 8.51 -2.66 8.05
CA THR A 87 7.20 -2.08 7.74
C THR A 87 7.26 -1.28 6.44
N LYS A 88 6.10 -1.02 5.82
CA LYS A 88 5.99 -0.26 4.57
C LYS A 88 4.93 0.82 4.67
N LEU A 89 5.18 1.97 4.08
CA LEU A 89 4.13 2.95 3.82
C LEU A 89 3.17 2.38 2.77
N GLY A 90 1.86 2.41 3.07
CA GLY A 90 0.82 2.05 2.11
C GLY A 90 -0.08 3.21 1.75
N VAL A 91 -0.44 3.99 2.76
CA VAL A 91 -1.48 5.02 2.67
C VAL A 91 -0.99 6.31 3.33
N SER A 92 -1.34 7.46 2.75
CA SER A 92 -1.29 8.75 3.44
C SER A 92 -2.69 9.34 3.54
N THR A 93 -3.15 9.62 4.75
CA THR A 93 -4.44 10.25 5.00
C THR A 93 -4.26 11.75 5.25
N ARG A 94 -4.74 12.57 4.31
CA ARG A 94 -4.59 14.04 4.28
C ARG A 94 -5.90 14.75 4.00
N TYR A 95 -6.86 14.63 4.91
CA TYR A 95 -8.15 15.30 4.79
C TYR A 95 -8.08 16.82 4.51
N PRO A 96 -7.21 17.60 5.17
CA PRO A 96 -7.17 19.05 4.96
C PRO A 96 -6.82 19.50 3.54
N LEU A 97 -6.14 18.65 2.75
CA LEU A 97 -5.74 19.00 1.38
C LEU A 97 -6.90 18.94 0.40
N GLY A 98 -7.97 18.21 0.72
CA GLY A 98 -9.09 17.98 -0.18
C GLY A 98 -8.67 17.24 -1.46
N PRO A 99 -9.58 17.13 -2.46
CA PRO A 99 -9.30 16.35 -3.66
C PRO A 99 -8.31 17.02 -4.63
N PHE A 100 -8.08 18.33 -4.49
CA PHE A 100 -7.28 19.12 -5.45
C PHE A 100 -5.91 19.55 -4.91
N GLY A 101 -5.66 19.47 -3.60
CA GLY A 101 -4.38 19.86 -2.97
C GLY A 101 -3.33 18.76 -2.87
N LEU A 102 -3.49 17.65 -3.60
CA LEU A 102 -2.72 16.42 -3.37
C LEU A 102 -1.40 16.29 -4.13
N ALA A 103 -1.01 17.28 -4.95
CA ALA A 103 0.11 17.12 -5.89
C ALA A 103 1.45 16.77 -5.20
N ASP A 104 1.79 17.47 -4.12
CA ASP A 104 3.01 17.18 -3.34
C ASP A 104 2.90 15.85 -2.59
N GLU A 105 1.74 15.58 -2.00
CA GLU A 105 1.50 14.34 -1.27
C GLU A 105 1.58 13.10 -2.19
N LEU A 106 1.07 13.20 -3.42
CA LEU A 106 1.17 12.15 -4.44
C LEU A 106 2.63 11.85 -4.79
N ARG A 107 3.45 12.88 -4.95
CA ARG A 107 4.89 12.72 -5.20
C ARG A 107 5.58 12.05 -4.01
N TRP A 108 5.27 12.52 -2.80
CA TRP A 108 5.86 12.00 -1.57
C TRP A 108 5.48 10.52 -1.34
N VAL A 109 4.19 10.16 -1.37
CA VAL A 109 3.70 8.78 -1.25
C VAL A 109 4.37 7.87 -2.27
N LYS A 110 4.44 8.30 -3.55
CA LYS A 110 5.11 7.54 -4.60
C LYS A 110 6.61 7.34 -4.30
N SER A 111 7.29 8.38 -3.82
CA SER A 111 8.72 8.31 -3.46
C SER A 111 9.00 7.35 -2.29
N CYS A 112 8.02 7.14 -1.42
CA CYS A 112 8.08 6.24 -0.28
C CYS A 112 7.54 4.83 -0.59
N GLY A 113 7.12 4.57 -1.84
CA GLY A 113 6.59 3.27 -2.27
C GLY A 113 5.15 2.99 -1.87
N GLY A 114 4.43 3.99 -1.35
CA GLY A 114 3.00 3.90 -1.06
C GLY A 114 2.15 3.95 -2.33
N ALA A 115 0.87 3.60 -2.19
CA ALA A 115 -0.02 3.41 -3.34
C ALA A 115 -1.39 4.09 -3.20
N LEU A 116 -1.71 4.63 -2.03
CA LEU A 116 -3.03 5.19 -1.74
C LEU A 116 -2.90 6.53 -1.00
N ILE A 117 -3.80 7.45 -1.32
CA ILE A 117 -4.06 8.64 -0.52
C ILE A 117 -5.53 8.66 -0.18
N VAL A 118 -5.83 8.88 1.10
CA VAL A 118 -7.19 9.17 1.55
C VAL A 118 -7.27 10.68 1.77
N THR A 119 -8.26 11.31 1.14
CA THR A 119 -8.45 12.76 1.24
C THR A 119 -9.90 13.11 1.59
N GLY A 120 -10.10 14.31 2.09
CA GLY A 120 -11.42 14.86 2.34
C GLY A 120 -12.09 15.23 1.02
N SER A 121 -13.41 15.24 1.00
CA SER A 121 -14.18 15.86 -0.07
C SER A 121 -14.64 17.25 0.38
N SER A 122 -14.87 18.12 -0.59
CA SER A 122 -15.48 19.43 -0.39
C SER A 122 -16.59 19.62 -1.42
N GLY A 123 -17.62 20.37 -1.05
CA GLY A 123 -18.80 20.61 -1.89
C GLY A 123 -20.09 20.71 -1.09
N PRO A 124 -21.23 20.92 -1.79
CA PRO A 124 -22.54 20.90 -1.16
C PRO A 124 -22.80 19.56 -0.46
N LYS A 125 -23.43 19.62 0.71
CA LYS A 125 -24.00 18.42 1.33
C LYS A 125 -25.24 18.01 0.54
N ASP A 126 -25.43 16.70 0.41
CA ASP A 126 -26.59 16.10 -0.25
C ASP A 126 -26.86 16.67 -1.67
N PRO A 127 -25.85 16.64 -2.58
CA PRO A 127 -26.04 17.14 -3.93
C PRO A 127 -27.08 16.29 -4.67
N VAL A 128 -28.06 16.95 -5.26
CA VAL A 128 -29.09 16.31 -6.10
C VAL A 128 -28.61 16.36 -7.55
N GLY A 129 -28.49 15.21 -8.20
CA GLY A 129 -28.20 15.13 -9.63
C GLY A 129 -29.45 15.46 -10.46
N VAL A 130 -29.25 16.01 -11.66
CA VAL A 130 -30.27 15.94 -12.72
C VAL A 130 -30.18 14.53 -13.32
N GLU A 131 -31.28 13.78 -13.27
CA GLU A 131 -31.42 12.49 -13.94
C GLU A 131 -31.31 12.60 -15.46
#